data_AF-A0A929VFJ7-F1
#
_entry.id   AF-A0A929VFJ7-F1
#
_cell.length_a   1.000
_cell.length_b   1.000
_cell.length_c   1.000
_cell.angle_alpha   90.00
_cell.angle_beta   90.00
_cell.angle_gamma   90.00
#
_symmetry.space_group_name_H-M   'P 1'
#
loop_
_entity.id
_entity.type
_entity.pdbx_description
1 polymer ?
#
loop_
_entity_poly.entity_id
_entity_poly.type
_entity_poly.pdbx_seq_one_letter_code
_entity_poly.pdbx_strand_id
1 'polypeptide(L)'
;MSKELVKDRVVEYLIQELAVPEEMIEIDTPLSEYEEGVEGTIDITVTVEDEDGALLPLMIVVCLDDDIELTESVVEGQMDFLELIDESTHVGRMILTNGDQMMYADWNGTELEDEEALPKYSQMLEEFKAVEKEYKEYMAEHPDCDCGCEDHHHNH
;
A
#
# COMPACT_ATOMS: atom_id res chain seq x y z
N MET A 1 -6.06 23.28 -2.33
CA MET A 1 -6.16 22.30 -3.43
C MET A 1 -7.08 21.20 -2.95
N SER A 2 -8.09 20.86 -3.75
CA SER A 2 -8.94 19.73 -3.42
C SER A 2 -8.13 18.44 -3.42
N LYS A 3 -8.62 17.42 -2.73
CA LYS A 3 -8.13 16.05 -2.77
C LYS A 3 -7.89 15.54 -4.19
N GLU A 4 -8.76 15.86 -5.15
CA GLU A 4 -8.56 15.50 -6.58
C GLU A 4 -7.26 16.11 -7.16
N LEU A 5 -6.96 17.37 -6.85
CA LEU A 5 -5.72 18.00 -7.30
C LEU A 5 -4.48 17.46 -6.58
N VAL A 6 -4.64 17.06 -5.31
CA VAL A 6 -3.58 16.35 -4.57
C VAL A 6 -3.29 15.01 -5.25
N LYS A 7 -4.32 14.24 -5.60
CA LYS A 7 -4.19 12.98 -6.33
C LYS A 7 -3.45 13.16 -7.65
N ASP A 8 -3.84 14.14 -8.47
CA ASP A 8 -3.16 14.43 -9.75
C ASP A 8 -1.65 14.67 -9.54
N ARG A 9 -1.29 15.48 -8.52
CA ARG A 9 0.10 15.78 -8.19
C ARG A 9 0.86 14.54 -7.71
N VAL A 10 0.22 13.70 -6.89
CA VAL A 10 0.83 12.45 -6.44
C VAL A 10 1.07 11.52 -7.62
N VAL A 11 0.12 11.38 -8.55
CA VAL A 11 0.30 10.58 -9.77
C VAL A 11 1.48 11.10 -10.60
N GLU A 12 1.59 12.41 -10.79
CA GLU A 12 2.74 13.01 -11.49
C GLU A 12 4.07 12.67 -10.78
N TYR A 13 4.10 12.71 -9.45
CA TYR A 13 5.28 12.32 -8.67
C TYR A 13 5.62 10.83 -8.83
N LEU A 14 4.63 9.94 -8.79
CA LEU A 14 4.83 8.50 -9.00
C LEU A 14 5.46 8.22 -10.37
N ILE A 15 5.00 8.90 -11.42
CA ILE A 15 5.49 8.71 -12.78
C ILE A 15 6.88 9.34 -12.96
N GLN A 16 7.05 10.60 -12.60
CA GLN A 16 8.26 11.37 -12.91
C GLN A 16 9.40 11.07 -11.95
N GLU A 17 9.08 11.01 -10.67
CA GLU A 17 10.08 10.80 -9.62
C GLU A 17 10.22 9.32 -9.29
N LEU A 18 9.16 8.53 -9.14
CA LEU A 18 9.34 7.11 -8.83
C LEU A 18 9.49 6.21 -10.06
N ALA A 19 9.35 6.76 -11.27
CA ALA A 19 9.42 6.02 -12.52
C ALA A 19 8.42 4.85 -12.60
N VAL A 20 7.24 5.02 -11.98
CA VAL A 20 6.13 4.07 -12.07
C VAL A 20 5.51 4.19 -13.47
N PRO A 21 5.36 3.08 -14.22
CA PRO A 21 4.62 3.09 -15.48
C PRO A 21 3.17 3.51 -15.27
N GLU A 22 2.63 4.37 -16.13
CA GLU A 22 1.23 4.83 -16.04
C GLU A 22 0.22 3.68 -16.03
N GLU A 23 0.52 2.59 -16.75
CA GLU A 23 -0.33 1.39 -16.81
C GLU A 23 -0.36 0.57 -15.51
N MET A 24 0.57 0.84 -14.59
CA MET A 24 0.65 0.22 -13.27
C MET A 24 0.08 1.14 -12.17
N ILE A 25 -0.60 2.22 -12.54
CA ILE A 25 -1.27 3.15 -11.63
C ILE A 25 -2.77 3.08 -11.87
N GLU A 26 -3.51 2.73 -10.82
CA GLU A 26 -4.95 2.76 -10.78
C GLU A 26 -5.41 3.89 -9.85
N ILE A 27 -6.52 4.53 -10.18
CA ILE A 27 -7.07 5.66 -9.43
C ILE A 27 -8.52 5.33 -9.11
N ASP A 28 -8.96 5.66 -7.89
CA ASP A 28 -10.31 5.38 -7.40
C ASP A 28 -10.69 3.89 -7.48
N THR A 29 -9.75 3.00 -7.12
CA THR A 29 -9.98 1.56 -7.08
C THR A 29 -10.94 1.22 -5.94
N PRO A 30 -12.10 0.58 -6.20
CA PRO A 30 -12.99 0.18 -5.13
C PRO A 30 -12.41 -1.01 -4.35
N LEU A 31 -12.52 -0.99 -3.01
CA LEU A 31 -12.01 -2.08 -2.16
C LEU A 31 -12.67 -3.42 -2.47
N SER A 32 -13.89 -3.40 -3.01
CA SER A 32 -14.61 -4.59 -3.45
C SER A 32 -13.92 -5.38 -4.58
N GLU A 33 -12.91 -4.80 -5.25
CA GLU A 33 -12.09 -5.54 -6.22
C GLU A 33 -11.10 -6.49 -5.53
N TYR A 34 -10.72 -6.20 -4.29
CA TYR A 34 -9.83 -7.03 -3.48
C TYR A 34 -10.62 -7.98 -2.58
N GLU A 35 -11.71 -7.49 -1.95
CA GLU A 35 -12.51 -8.29 -1.02
C GLU A 35 -14.02 -8.06 -1.21
N GLU A 36 -14.76 -9.13 -1.52
CA GLU A 36 -16.20 -9.05 -1.80
C GLU A 36 -16.99 -8.54 -0.59
N GLY A 37 -17.72 -7.44 -0.77
CA GLY A 37 -18.59 -6.87 0.26
C GLY A 37 -17.95 -5.79 1.13
N VAL A 38 -16.66 -5.48 0.91
CA VAL A 38 -16.00 -4.36 1.58
C VAL A 38 -16.34 -3.05 0.88
N GLU A 39 -16.80 -2.08 1.68
CA GLU A 39 -17.12 -0.73 1.20
C GLU A 39 -15.90 0.19 1.32
N GLY A 40 -15.65 0.98 0.28
CA GLY A 40 -14.61 2.00 0.28
C GLY A 40 -13.92 2.11 -1.08
N THR A 41 -13.12 3.16 -1.22
CA THR A 41 -12.39 3.47 -2.46
C THR A 41 -11.00 3.94 -2.11
N ILE A 42 -10.01 3.28 -2.69
CA ILE A 42 -8.60 3.62 -2.59
C ILE A 42 -8.31 4.72 -3.60
N ASP A 43 -7.64 5.79 -3.18
CA ASP A 43 -7.41 6.93 -4.05
C ASP A 43 -6.45 6.60 -5.19
N ILE A 44 -5.32 5.97 -4.88
CA ILE A 44 -4.30 5.55 -5.85
C ILE A 44 -3.73 4.19 -5.45
N THR A 45 -3.70 3.26 -6.39
CA THR A 45 -3.04 1.96 -6.24
C THR A 45 -1.92 1.85 -7.26
N VAL A 46 -0.71 1.57 -6.80
CA VAL A 46 0.40 1.16 -7.66
C VAL A 46 0.49 -0.36 -7.64
N THR A 47 0.48 -0.98 -8.81
CA THR A 47 0.42 -2.44 -8.95
C THR A 47 1.72 -3.03 -9.47
N VAL A 48 1.85 -4.34 -9.32
CA VAL A 48 2.89 -5.18 -9.91
C VAL A 48 2.24 -6.41 -10.53
N GLU A 49 2.75 -6.86 -11.67
CA GLU A 49 2.36 -8.13 -12.27
C GLU A 49 3.15 -9.28 -11.65
N ASP A 50 2.45 -10.28 -11.13
CA ASP A 50 3.04 -11.52 -10.61
C ASP A 50 3.44 -12.50 -11.73
N GLU A 51 3.91 -13.70 -11.37
CA GLU A 51 4.32 -14.72 -12.35
C GLU A 51 3.16 -15.30 -13.18
N ASP A 52 1.92 -15.19 -12.68
CA ASP A 52 0.70 -15.68 -13.32
C ASP A 52 -0.01 -14.58 -14.14
N GLY A 53 0.53 -13.35 -14.14
CA GLY A 53 -0.02 -12.20 -14.85
C GLY A 53 -1.12 -11.48 -14.08
N ALA A 54 -1.27 -11.73 -12.78
CA ALA A 54 -2.21 -11.02 -11.92
C ALA A 54 -1.59 -9.70 -11.42
N LEU A 55 -2.40 -8.64 -11.38
CA LEU A 55 -1.98 -7.37 -10.81
C LEU A 55 -2.21 -7.40 -9.30
N LEU A 56 -1.13 -7.23 -8.55
CA LEU A 56 -1.12 -7.18 -7.09
C LEU A 56 -0.77 -5.78 -6.60
N PRO A 57 -1.35 -5.33 -5.48
CA PRO A 57 -1.09 -4.00 -4.95
C PRO A 57 0.32 -3.95 -4.35
N LEU A 58 1.19 -3.13 -4.93
CA LEU A 58 2.55 -2.91 -4.45
C LEU A 58 2.60 -1.76 -3.45
N MET A 59 1.82 -0.70 -3.70
CA MET A 59 1.74 0.48 -2.85
C MET A 59 0.39 1.15 -3.01
N ILE A 60 -0.20 1.56 -1.89
CA ILE A 60 -1.46 2.32 -1.86
C ILE A 60 -1.18 3.73 -1.33
N VAL A 61 -1.82 4.73 -1.94
CA VAL A 61 -1.80 6.12 -1.46
C VAL A 61 -3.21 6.59 -1.17
N VAL A 62 -3.42 7.07 0.05
CA VAL A 62 -4.62 7.76 0.52
C VAL A 62 -4.34 9.25 0.56
N CYS A 63 -5.17 10.03 -0.11
CA CYS A 63 -5.02 11.47 -0.25
C CYS A 63 -6.00 12.24 0.65
N LEU A 64 -5.53 13.32 1.25
CA LEU A 64 -6.32 14.33 1.96
C LEU A 64 -6.34 15.63 1.15
N ASP A 65 -7.23 16.56 1.50
CA ASP A 65 -7.16 17.94 1.00
C ASP A 65 -5.88 18.62 1.53
N ASP A 66 -5.30 19.54 0.74
CA ASP A 66 -4.01 20.17 1.09
C ASP A 66 -4.08 21.08 2.33
N ASP A 67 -5.27 21.52 2.71
CA ASP A 67 -5.52 22.36 3.88
C ASP A 67 -5.70 21.55 5.17
N ILE A 68 -5.66 20.22 5.07
CA ILE A 68 -5.67 19.30 6.21
C ILE A 68 -4.21 18.98 6.58
N GLU A 69 -3.73 19.58 7.67
CA GLU A 69 -2.42 19.27 8.24
C GLU A 69 -2.41 17.83 8.81
N LEU A 70 -1.36 17.06 8.50
CA LEU A 70 -1.17 15.68 8.98
C LEU A 70 -0.75 15.67 10.47
N THR A 71 -1.71 16.01 11.33
CA THR A 71 -1.55 15.92 12.80
C THR A 71 -1.85 14.50 13.29
N GLU A 72 -1.36 14.14 14.49
CA GLU A 72 -1.67 12.84 15.13
C GLU A 72 -3.17 12.52 15.11
N SER A 73 -4.02 13.50 15.43
CA SER A 73 -5.48 13.30 15.44
C SER A 73 -6.09 13.02 14.06
N VAL A 74 -5.51 13.58 12.99
CA VAL A 74 -5.95 13.33 11.61
C VAL A 74 -5.54 11.92 11.21
N VAL A 75 -4.31 11.55 11.51
CA VAL A 75 -3.76 10.21 11.29
C VAL A 75 -4.59 9.16 12.02
N GLU A 76 -4.84 9.33 13.32
CA GLU A 76 -5.71 8.46 14.12
C GLU A 76 -7.12 8.33 13.50
N GLY A 77 -7.67 9.43 12.97
CA GLY A 77 -8.96 9.42 12.30
C GLY A 77 -8.98 8.66 10.96
N GLN A 78 -7.82 8.32 10.39
CA GLN A 78 -7.70 7.50 9.18
C GLN A 78 -7.31 6.04 9.49
N MET A 79 -6.92 5.71 10.73
CA MET A 79 -6.41 4.38 11.09
C MET A 79 -7.38 3.26 10.73
N ASP A 80 -8.66 3.37 11.11
CA ASP A 80 -9.67 2.34 10.79
C ASP A 80 -9.76 2.05 9.29
N PHE A 81 -9.59 3.07 8.44
CA PHE A 81 -9.65 2.92 6.99
C PHE A 81 -8.35 2.34 6.42
N LEU A 82 -7.20 2.73 6.96
CA LEU A 82 -5.91 2.17 6.57
C LEU A 82 -5.79 0.69 6.99
N GLU A 83 -6.27 0.33 8.18
CA GLU A 83 -6.38 -1.06 8.63
C GLU A 83 -7.29 -1.87 7.70
N LEU A 84 -8.45 -1.32 7.33
CA LEU A 84 -9.33 -1.98 6.37
C LEU A 84 -8.66 -2.21 5.00
N ILE A 85 -7.91 -1.22 4.50
CA ILE A 85 -7.14 -1.38 3.26
C ILE A 85 -6.11 -2.49 3.41
N ASP A 86 -5.35 -2.50 4.50
CA ASP A 86 -4.32 -3.50 4.76
C ASP A 86 -4.91 -4.92 4.79
N GLU A 87 -5.98 -5.11 5.56
CA GLU A 87 -6.68 -6.39 5.69
C GLU A 87 -7.27 -6.87 4.35
N SER A 88 -7.85 -5.97 3.55
CA SER A 88 -8.47 -6.36 2.28
C SER A 88 -7.46 -6.56 1.15
N THR A 89 -6.38 -5.77 1.10
CA THR A 89 -5.46 -5.75 -0.05
C THR A 89 -4.14 -6.47 0.20
N HIS A 90 -3.75 -6.64 1.46
CA HIS A 90 -2.44 -7.18 1.86
C HIS A 90 -1.28 -6.42 1.19
N VAL A 91 -1.46 -5.11 0.98
CA VAL A 91 -0.50 -4.26 0.28
C VAL A 91 0.82 -4.19 1.05
N GLY A 92 1.94 -4.18 0.33
CA GLY A 92 3.26 -4.09 0.98
C GLY A 92 3.52 -2.74 1.67
N ARG A 93 2.81 -1.68 1.25
CA ARG A 93 3.14 -0.28 1.56
C ARG A 93 1.93 0.63 1.46
N MET A 94 1.73 1.46 2.48
CA MET A 94 0.68 2.48 2.50
C MET A 94 1.24 3.86 2.77
N ILE A 95 0.68 4.85 2.07
CA ILE A 95 1.02 6.27 2.21
C ILE A 95 -0.26 7.05 2.50
N LEU A 96 -0.22 7.92 3.50
CA LEU A 96 -1.24 8.93 3.74
C LEU A 96 -0.63 10.31 3.50
N THR A 97 -1.22 11.11 2.61
CA THR A 97 -0.64 12.41 2.22
C THR A 97 -1.69 13.49 1.95
N ASN A 98 -1.42 14.72 2.37
CA ASN A 98 -2.13 15.92 1.88
C ASN A 98 -1.41 16.55 0.67
N GLY A 99 -0.41 15.83 0.15
CA GLY A 99 0.51 16.22 -0.89
C GLY A 99 1.78 16.89 -0.38
N ASP A 100 1.72 17.74 0.65
CA ASP A 100 2.88 18.51 1.13
C ASP A 100 3.62 17.78 2.26
N GLN A 101 2.85 17.06 3.07
CA GLN A 101 3.30 16.15 4.12
C GLN A 101 2.92 14.72 3.74
N MET A 102 3.68 13.75 4.23
CA MET A 102 3.35 12.34 4.03
C MET A 102 3.64 11.53 5.29
N MET A 103 2.75 10.59 5.59
CA MET A 103 2.98 9.51 6.52
C MET A 103 3.13 8.22 5.72
N TYR A 104 4.02 7.36 6.18
CA TYR A 104 4.38 6.12 5.51
C TYR A 104 4.32 4.95 6.49
N ALA A 105 3.73 3.85 6.05
CA ALA A 105 3.78 2.56 6.74
C ALA A 105 4.23 1.47 5.75
N ASP A 106 5.34 0.79 6.07
CA ASP A 106 5.80 -0.43 5.39
C ASP A 106 5.43 -1.67 6.20
N TRP A 107 5.35 -2.83 5.54
CA TRP A 107 5.27 -4.16 6.18
C TRP A 107 6.30 -4.41 7.30
N ASN A 108 7.43 -3.70 7.30
CA ASN A 108 8.46 -3.78 8.34
C ASN A 108 8.23 -2.86 9.56
N GLY A 109 7.15 -2.09 9.61
CA GLY A 109 6.86 -1.15 10.69
C GLY A 109 7.93 -0.06 10.86
N THR A 110 8.68 0.24 9.80
CA THR A 110 9.72 1.27 9.84
C THR A 110 9.09 2.61 9.54
N GLU A 111 8.98 3.47 10.56
CA GLU A 111 8.73 4.89 10.38
C GLU A 111 9.96 5.52 9.71
N LEU A 112 9.83 5.93 8.44
CA LEU A 112 10.87 6.74 7.79
C LEU A 112 10.70 8.19 8.25
N GLU A 113 11.79 8.82 8.67
CA GLU A 113 11.83 10.26 8.90
C GLU A 113 11.50 10.98 7.57
N ASP A 114 10.85 12.16 7.65
CA ASP A 114 10.35 12.99 6.53
C ASP A 114 11.33 13.26 5.36
N GLU A 115 12.61 12.85 5.47
CA GLU A 115 13.67 13.13 4.49
C GLU A 115 14.08 11.91 3.62
N GLU A 116 13.65 10.68 3.91
CA GLU A 116 13.97 9.53 3.04
C GLU A 116 13.00 9.45 1.84
N ALA A 117 13.52 9.74 0.65
CA ALA A 117 12.77 9.63 -0.58
C ALA A 117 12.31 8.18 -0.82
N LEU A 118 11.04 8.01 -1.22
CA LEU A 118 10.48 6.72 -1.58
C LEU A 118 11.35 6.02 -2.65
N PRO A 119 11.56 4.70 -2.55
CA PRO A 119 12.33 3.96 -3.52
C PRO A 119 11.68 4.03 -4.91
N LYS A 120 12.50 3.99 -5.95
CA LYS A 120 12.01 3.92 -7.34
C LYS A 120 11.22 2.62 -7.54
N TYR A 121 10.29 2.62 -8.49
CA TYR A 121 9.48 1.46 -8.85
C TYR A 121 10.32 0.20 -9.08
N SER A 122 11.44 0.30 -9.80
CA SER A 122 12.34 -0.83 -10.04
C SER A 122 12.87 -1.48 -8.76
N GLN A 123 13.19 -0.67 -7.74
CA GLN A 123 13.66 -1.20 -6.46
C GLN A 123 12.53 -1.88 -5.70
N MET A 124 11.33 -1.28 -5.70
CA MET A 124 10.15 -1.89 -5.08
C MET A 124 9.82 -3.25 -5.72
N LEU A 125 9.98 -3.38 -7.04
CA LEU A 125 9.82 -4.65 -7.74
C LEU A 125 10.86 -5.71 -7.32
N GLU A 126 12.11 -5.30 -7.09
CA GLU A 126 13.16 -6.20 -6.62
C GLU A 126 12.87 -6.69 -5.19
N GLU A 127 12.44 -5.79 -4.30
CA GLU A 127 12.00 -6.10 -2.94
C GLU A 127 10.83 -7.08 -2.94
N PHE A 128 9.78 -6.79 -3.72
CA PHE A 128 8.61 -7.67 -3.87
C PHE A 128 9.00 -9.08 -4.31
N LYS A 129 9.82 -9.21 -5.36
CA LYS A 129 10.28 -10.51 -5.87
C LYS A 129 11.15 -11.27 -4.89
N ALA A 130 11.95 -10.57 -4.08
CA ALA A 130 12.76 -11.19 -3.04
C ALA A 130 11.86 -11.81 -1.97
N VAL A 131 10.86 -11.07 -1.49
CA VAL A 131 9.89 -11.54 -0.50
C VAL A 131 9.07 -12.72 -1.03
N GLU A 132 8.54 -12.62 -2.25
CA GLU A 132 7.82 -13.73 -2.89
C GLU A 132 8.68 -15.01 -2.98
N LYS A 133 9.95 -14.85 -3.34
CA LYS A 133 10.88 -15.97 -3.45
C LYS A 133 11.14 -16.62 -2.09
N GLU A 134 11.38 -15.82 -1.05
CA GLU A 134 11.58 -16.32 0.32
C GLU A 134 10.33 -17.06 0.81
N TYR A 135 9.14 -16.53 0.53
CA TYR A 135 7.87 -17.18 0.87
C TYR A 135 7.71 -18.53 0.13
N LYS A 136 8.01 -18.58 -1.17
CA LYS A 136 7.97 -19.82 -1.97
C LYS A 136 8.97 -20.86 -1.47
N GLU A 137 10.20 -20.44 -1.11
CA GLU A 137 11.22 -21.31 -0.53
C GLU A 137 10.76 -21.87 0.83
N TYR A 138 10.23 -21.02 1.72
CA TYR A 138 9.67 -21.43 3.01
C TYR A 138 8.51 -22.43 2.86
N MET A 139 7.56 -22.17 1.95
CA MET A 139 6.44 -23.08 1.66
C MET A 139 6.92 -24.43 1.10
N ALA A 140 7.98 -24.44 0.28
CA ALA A 140 8.55 -25.67 -0.26
C ALA A 140 9.30 -26.50 0.80
N GLU A 141 9.91 -25.85 1.80
CA GLU A 141 10.58 -26.49 2.92
C GLU A 141 9.60 -26.96 4.02
N HIS A 142 8.39 -26.39 4.05
CA HIS A 142 7.33 -26.70 5.01
C HIS A 142 5.99 -27.06 4.34
N PRO A 143 5.93 -28.12 3.51
CA PRO A 143 4.74 -28.47 2.72
C PRO A 143 3.54 -28.93 3.56
N ASP A 144 3.74 -29.26 4.84
CA ASP A 144 2.70 -29.69 5.78
C ASP A 144 2.14 -28.54 6.64
N CYS A 145 2.58 -27.29 6.42
CA CYS A 145 1.97 -26.14 7.06
C CYS A 145 0.73 -25.69 6.26
N ASP A 146 -0.34 -26.46 6.38
CA ASP A 146 -1.71 -26.00 6.11
C ASP A 146 -2.04 -24.93 7.17
N CYS A 147 -1.41 -23.76 7.07
CA CYS A 147 -1.77 -22.62 7.90
C CYS A 147 -3.03 -21.99 7.29
N GLY A 148 -4.15 -22.70 7.46
CA GLY A 148 -5.38 -22.01 7.82
C GLY A 148 -5.07 -21.19 9.06
N CYS A 149 -5.04 -19.87 8.89
CA CYS A 149 -4.96 -18.90 9.98
C CYS A 149 -6.19 -19.09 10.89
N GLU A 150 -6.12 -20.04 11.83
CA GLU A 150 -7.03 -20.10 12.98
C GLU A 150 -6.26 -19.72 14.24
N ASP A 151 -6.70 -18.58 14.80
CA ASP A 151 -6.56 -18.13 16.17
C ASP A 151 -5.17 -17.71 16.68
N HIS A 152 -4.94 -16.39 16.56
CA HIS A 152 -4.34 -15.60 17.64
C HIS A 152 -5.16 -15.75 18.93
N HIS A 153 -5.05 -16.88 19.61
CA HIS A 153 -5.49 -17.00 20.99
C HIS A 153 -4.49 -16.27 21.89
N HIS A 154 -4.85 -15.03 22.20
CA HIS A 154 -4.29 -14.23 23.28
C HIS A 154 -4.13 -15.07 24.55
N ASN A 155 -2.89 -15.11 25.04
CA ASN A 155 -2.54 -15.62 26.35
C ASN A 155 -2.95 -14.57 27.41
N HIS A 156 -3.95 -14.89 28.23
CA HIS A 156 -4.15 -14.25 29.53
C HIS A 156 -4.79 -15.22 30.54
#